data_AF-A0A8J3I905-F1
#
_entry.id   AF-A0A8J3I905-F1
#
_cell.length_a   1.000
_cell.length_b   1.000
_cell.length_c   1.000
_cell.angle_alpha   90.00
_cell.angle_beta   90.00
_cell.angle_gamma   90.00
#
_symmetry.space_group_name_H-M   'P 1'
#
loop_
_entity.id
_entity.type
_entity.pdbx_description
1 polymer ?
#
loop_
_entity_poly.entity_id
_entity_poly.type
_entity_poly.pdbx_seq_one_letter_code
_entity_poly.pdbx_strand_id
1 'polypeptide(L)'
;MLNAMELAFGRFGSTQSSPIGTYVNMRTLAYYQQASDGVLPSAGIWHLVSTNASLPIATLASTINTALGSAYTAASFHAYSSGTDALSASQLGQVCNDA
;
A
#
# COMPACT_ATOMS: atom_id res chain seq x y z
N MET A 1 5.00 -10.53 8.11
CA MET A 1 4.23 -10.22 6.88
C MET A 1 4.78 -9.04 6.09
N LEU A 2 5.18 -7.92 6.73
CA LEU A 2 5.75 -6.77 6.01
C LEU A 2 6.97 -7.13 5.14
N ASN A 3 7.89 -7.95 5.67
CA ASN A 3 9.08 -8.40 4.95
C ASN A 3 8.76 -9.21 3.68
N ALA A 4 7.67 -9.99 3.70
CA ALA A 4 7.22 -10.76 2.54
C ALA A 4 6.55 -9.87 1.49
N MET A 5 5.91 -8.77 1.90
CA MET A 5 5.39 -7.75 0.96
C MET A 5 6.51 -6.96 0.30
N GLU A 6 7.56 -6.61 1.03
CA GLU A 6 8.73 -5.93 0.45
C GLU A 6 9.51 -6.84 -0.52
N LEU A 7 9.47 -8.16 -0.32
CA LEU A 7 10.05 -9.12 -1.26
C LEU A 7 9.17 -9.33 -2.50
N ALA A 8 7.85 -9.35 -2.32
CA ALA A 8 6.89 -9.62 -3.40
C ALA A 8 6.50 -8.38 -4.22
N PHE A 9 6.58 -7.19 -3.61
CA PHE A 9 6.11 -5.94 -4.20
C PHE A 9 7.11 -4.80 -3.95
N GLY A 10 7.21 -3.89 -4.92
CA GLY A 10 8.07 -2.71 -4.81
C GLY A 10 7.62 -1.78 -3.68
N ARG A 11 8.59 -1.16 -3.00
CA ARG A 11 8.40 -0.27 -1.85
C ARG A 11 8.46 1.20 -2.28
N PHE A 12 7.42 1.96 -1.94
CA PHE A 12 7.28 3.37 -2.32
C PHE A 12 6.92 4.24 -1.11
N GLY A 13 7.34 5.50 -1.14
CA GLY A 13 7.10 6.48 -0.09
C GLY A 13 6.64 7.82 -0.66
N SER A 14 6.29 8.76 0.21
CA SER A 14 5.73 10.07 -0.17
C SER A 14 6.75 11.14 -0.55
N THR A 15 8.04 10.80 -0.63
CA THR A 15 9.12 11.77 -0.93
C THR A 15 9.65 11.64 -2.35
N GLN A 16 9.24 10.61 -3.08
CA GLN A 16 9.71 10.31 -4.43
C GLN A 16 8.53 10.04 -5.36
N SER A 17 8.70 10.40 -6.63
CA SER A 17 7.70 10.09 -7.65
C SER A 17 7.56 8.58 -7.79
N SER A 18 6.33 8.10 -7.65
CA SER A 18 5.93 6.72 -7.80
C SER A 18 5.10 6.57 -9.07
N PRO A 19 5.16 5.43 -9.75
CA PRO A 19 4.45 5.22 -11.01
C PRO A 19 2.91 5.23 -10.85
N ILE A 20 2.17 5.35 -11.95
CA ILE A 20 0.74 5.07 -11.99
C ILE A 20 0.42 3.66 -11.44
N GLY A 21 -0.65 3.53 -10.65
CA GLY A 21 -1.07 2.21 -10.17
C GLY A 21 -1.90 2.19 -8.89
N THR A 22 -2.16 0.97 -8.42
CA THR A 22 -2.83 0.67 -7.15
C THR A 22 -1.79 0.26 -6.11
N TYR A 23 -1.81 0.99 -5.02
CA TYR A 23 -0.91 0.87 -3.88
C TYR A 23 -1.66 0.40 -2.65
N VAL A 24 -0.99 -0.37 -1.80
CA VAL A 24 -1.51 -0.77 -0.49
C VAL A 24 -0.51 -0.44 0.61
N ASN A 25 -1.02 0.09 1.70
CA ASN A 25 -0.29 0.24 2.94
C ASN A 25 -0.68 -0.89 3.88
N MET A 26 0.20 -1.88 4.04
CA MET A 26 -0.11 -3.08 4.82
C MET A 26 -0.13 -2.86 6.34
N ARG A 27 0.28 -1.67 6.80
CA ARG A 27 0.14 -1.28 8.21
C ARG A 27 -1.28 -0.82 8.53
N THR A 28 -1.87 -0.01 7.66
CA THR A 28 -3.21 0.55 7.87
C THR A 28 -4.30 -0.20 7.11
N LEU A 29 -3.92 -1.05 6.15
CA LEU A 29 -4.82 -1.67 5.15
C LEU A 29 -5.51 -0.64 4.25
N ALA A 30 -5.00 0.59 4.21
CA ALA A 30 -5.44 1.59 3.25
C ALA A 30 -4.92 1.26 1.85
N TYR A 31 -5.76 1.46 0.82
CA TYR A 31 -5.35 1.45 -0.57
C TYR A 31 -5.38 2.85 -1.17
N TYR A 32 -4.49 3.10 -2.13
CA TYR A 32 -4.44 4.35 -2.89
C TYR A 32 -4.28 4.05 -4.37
N GLN A 33 -5.11 4.70 -5.18
CA GLN A 33 -5.15 4.53 -6.62
C GLN A 33 -4.68 5.81 -7.29
N GLN A 34 -3.46 5.76 -7.81
CA GLN A 34 -2.83 6.90 -8.46
C GLN A 34 -3.06 6.79 -9.96
N ALA A 35 -3.72 7.79 -10.56
CA ALA A 35 -4.12 7.80 -11.97
C ALA A 35 -3.02 8.31 -12.93
N SER A 36 -1.88 8.76 -12.40
CA SER A 36 -0.69 9.17 -13.16
C SER A 36 0.56 8.92 -12.32
N ASP A 37 1.75 9.10 -12.88
CA ASP A 37 2.96 9.16 -12.06
C ASP A 37 2.88 10.38 -11.13
N GLY A 38 3.37 10.24 -9.90
CA GLY A 38 3.14 11.25 -8.86
C GLY A 38 3.61 10.83 -7.48
N VAL A 39 3.43 11.74 -6.53
CA VAL A 39 3.84 11.53 -5.14
C VAL A 39 2.71 10.85 -4.37
N LEU A 40 3.04 9.77 -3.66
CA LEU A 40 2.08 9.04 -2.84
C LEU A 40 1.73 9.80 -1.55
N PRO A 41 0.57 9.51 -0.95
CA PRO A 41 0.19 10.14 0.31
C PRO A 41 1.20 9.86 1.43
N SER A 42 1.36 10.84 2.33
CA SER A 42 2.24 10.73 3.51
C SER A 42 1.60 9.85 4.59
N ALA A 43 1.50 8.56 4.29
CA ALA A 43 0.85 7.53 5.10
C ALA A 43 1.83 6.43 5.55
N GLY A 44 3.11 6.58 5.22
CA GLY A 44 4.12 5.56 5.44
C GLY A 44 4.57 4.90 4.15
N ILE A 45 4.68 3.57 4.22
CA ILE A 45 5.19 2.75 3.14
C ILE A 45 4.04 2.14 2.35
N TRP A 46 4.09 2.37 1.05
CA TRP A 46 3.15 1.87 0.08
C TRP A 46 3.80 0.76 -0.74
N HIS A 47 3.03 -0.26 -1.06
CA HIS A 47 3.46 -1.36 -1.93
C HIS A 47 2.65 -1.31 -3.22
N LEU A 48 3.33 -1.28 -4.36
CA LEU A 48 2.66 -1.32 -5.66
C LEU A 48 2.15 -2.74 -5.93
N VAL A 49 0.84 -2.92 -5.93
CA VAL A 49 0.20 -4.22 -6.20
C VAL A 49 -0.04 -4.42 -7.69
N SER A 50 -0.36 -3.34 -8.41
CA SER A 50 -0.61 -3.35 -9.85
C SER A 50 -0.39 -1.97 -10.46
N THR A 51 0.08 -1.91 -11.70
CA THR A 51 0.15 -0.67 -12.49
C THR A 51 -1.22 -0.21 -13.00
N ASN A 52 -2.28 -1.01 -12.81
CA ASN A 52 -3.64 -0.59 -13.08
C ASN A 52 -4.14 0.34 -11.95
N ALA A 53 -4.37 1.62 -12.27
CA ALA A 53 -4.90 2.62 -11.35
C ALA A 53 -6.36 2.41 -10.94
N SER A 54 -7.08 1.51 -11.61
CA SER A 54 -8.50 1.20 -11.33
C SER A 54 -8.68 -0.27 -10.96
N LEU A 55 -7.68 -0.89 -10.33
CA LEU A 55 -7.74 -2.29 -9.93
C LEU A 55 -8.91 -2.52 -8.94
N PRO A 56 -9.82 -3.47 -9.19
CA PRO A 56 -10.87 -3.79 -8.23
C PRO A 56 -10.29 -4.28 -6.90
N ILE A 57 -10.86 -3.86 -5.77
CA ILE A 57 -10.33 -4.18 -4.43
C ILE A 57 -10.40 -5.68 -4.12
N ALA A 58 -11.40 -6.38 -4.67
CA ALA A 58 -11.45 -7.84 -4.60
C ALA A 58 -10.24 -8.50 -5.29
N THR A 59 -9.79 -7.93 -6.42
CA THR A 59 -8.58 -8.40 -7.11
C THR A 59 -7.32 -8.07 -6.32
N LEU A 60 -7.23 -6.87 -5.74
CA LEU A 60 -6.14 -6.50 -4.83
C LEU A 60 -5.99 -7.51 -3.68
N ALA A 61 -7.10 -7.85 -3.01
CA ALA A 61 -7.11 -8.81 -1.92
C ALA A 61 -6.61 -10.19 -2.38
N SER A 62 -7.09 -10.67 -3.52
CA SER A 62 -6.64 -11.94 -4.12
C SER A 62 -5.16 -11.94 -4.48
N THR A 63 -4.63 -10.82 -5.01
CA THR A 63 -3.21 -10.67 -5.34
C THR A 63 -2.35 -10.75 -4.09
N ILE A 64 -2.72 -10.04 -3.02
CA ILE A 64 -2.01 -10.06 -1.74
C ILE A 64 -2.07 -11.45 -1.10
N ASN A 65 -3.24 -12.10 -1.12
CA ASN A 65 -3.41 -13.46 -0.58
C ASN A 65 -2.55 -14.48 -1.31
N THR A 66 -2.46 -14.38 -2.64
CA THR A 66 -1.59 -15.24 -3.44
C THR A 66 -0.12 -15.05 -3.07
N ALA A 67 0.31 -13.80 -2.85
CA ALA A 67 1.71 -13.50 -2.52
C ALA A 67 2.09 -13.88 -1.08
N LEU A 68 1.16 -13.75 -0.13
CA LEU A 68 1.47 -13.88 1.31
C LEU A 68 0.89 -15.13 1.98
N GLY A 69 0.05 -15.91 1.28
CA GLY A 69 -0.71 -17.00 1.90
C GLY A 69 -1.74 -16.52 2.93
N SER A 70 -2.28 -15.31 2.75
CA SER A 70 -3.25 -14.69 3.66
C SER A 70 -4.71 -14.92 3.22
N ALA A 71 -5.67 -14.43 4.01
CA ALA A 71 -7.11 -14.56 3.77
C ALA A 71 -7.86 -13.21 3.78
N TYR A 72 -7.22 -12.14 3.29
CA TYR A 72 -7.85 -10.83 3.17
C TYR A 72 -9.04 -10.87 2.21
N THR A 73 -10.05 -10.06 2.50
CA THR A 73 -11.20 -9.84 1.60
C THR A 73 -11.22 -8.38 1.17
N ALA A 74 -12.08 -8.02 0.22
CA ALA A 74 -12.25 -6.62 -0.16
C ALA A 74 -12.62 -5.73 1.04
N ALA A 75 -13.39 -6.25 1.99
CA ALA A 75 -13.79 -5.55 3.21
C ALA A 75 -12.64 -5.37 4.23
N SER A 76 -11.51 -6.07 4.04
CA SER A 76 -10.31 -5.88 4.87
C SER A 76 -9.57 -4.58 4.55
N PHE A 77 -9.87 -3.95 3.41
CA PHE A 77 -9.19 -2.74 2.94
C PHE A 77 -10.17 -1.57 2.86
N HIS A 78 -9.63 -0.37 2.98
CA HIS A 78 -10.38 0.88 2.80
C HIS A 78 -9.61 1.86 1.93
N ALA A 79 -10.34 2.76 1.28
CA ALA A 79 -9.72 3.83 0.52
C ALA A 79 -8.96 4.75 1.47
N TYR A 80 -7.75 5.15 1.08
CA TYR A 80 -6.94 6.09 1.86
C TYR A 80 -7.72 7.36 2.18
N SER A 81 -7.76 7.70 3.47
CA SER A 81 -8.27 8.97 3.97
C SER A 81 -7.17 9.70 4.75
N SER A 82 -6.88 10.95 4.37
CA SER A 82 -5.78 11.74 4.94
C SER A 82 -5.88 12.03 6.44
N GLY A 83 -7.02 11.76 7.07
CA GLY A 83 -7.21 11.92 8.51
C GLY A 83 -6.79 10.69 9.33
N THR A 84 -7.20 9.49 8.91
CA THR A 84 -7.06 8.25 9.69
C THR A 84 -5.82 7.44 9.33
N ASP A 85 -5.34 7.61 8.09
CA ASP A 85 -4.27 6.78 7.53
C ASP A 85 -2.95 7.53 7.39
N ALA A 86 -2.95 8.84 7.64
CA ALA A 86 -1.74 9.66 7.56
C ALA A 86 -0.79 9.30 8.70
N LEU A 87 0.49 9.17 8.37
CA LEU A 87 1.57 9.09 9.34
C LEU A 87 2.29 10.43 9.36
N SER A 88 2.68 10.89 10.54
CA SER A 88 3.51 12.08 10.63
C SER A 88 4.83 11.85 9.89
N ALA A 89 5.41 12.93 9.34
CA ALA A 89 6.61 12.85 8.50
C ALA A 89 7.80 12.14 9.19
N SER A 90 7.90 12.23 10.52
CA SER A 90 8.92 11.55 11.32
C SER A 90 8.74 10.03 11.40
N GLN A 91 7.53 9.53 11.15
CA GLN A 91 7.18 8.11 11.23
C GLN A 91 7.22 7.40 9.87
N LEU A 92 7.45 8.14 8.78
CA LEU A 92 7.59 7.60 7.44
C LEU A 92 8.86 6.72 7.37
N GLY A 93 8.68 5.40 7.41
CA GLY A 93 9.76 4.41 7.26
C GLY A 93 10.46 3.95 8.55
N GLN A 94 10.15 4.53 9.71
CA GLN A 94 10.75 4.12 11.00
C GLN A 94 10.06 2.91 11.65
N VAL A 95 8.84 2.60 11.22
CA VAL A 95 8.03 1.55 11.87
C VAL A 95 8.10 0.19 11.16
N CYS A 96 9.09 -0.05 10.30
CA CYS A 96 9.23 -1.34 9.61
C CYS A 96 9.81 -2.48 10.48
N ASN A 97 10.01 -2.29 11.79
CA ASN A 97 10.48 -3.34 12.68
C ASN A 97 9.42 -3.67 13.72
N ASP A 98 8.58 -4.66 13.43
CA ASP A 98 7.85 -5.38 14.47
C ASP A 98 8.56 -6.73 14.62
N ALA A 99 9.06 -6.96 15.84
CA ALA A 99 9.82 -8.13 16.25
C ALA A 99 8.99 -9.41 16.24
#